data_AF-V9XQ65-F1
#
_entry.id   AF-V9XQ65-F1
#
_cell.length_a   1.000
_cell.length_b   1.000
_cell.length_c   1.000
_cell.angle_alpha   90.00
_cell.angle_beta   90.00
_cell.angle_gamma   90.00
#
_symmetry.space_group_name_H-M   'P 1'
#
loop_
_entity.id
_entity.type
_entity.pdbx_description
1 polymer ?
#
loop_
_entity_poly.entity_id
_entity_poly.type
_entity_poly.pdbx_seq_one_letter_code
_entity_poly.pdbx_strand_id
1 'polypeptide(L)'
;MKGRLAREGAAAILCDLDELVEMHGPLVLSPPRLTVTGGFAAIADTVGLVASDPETASIEQIRQVAVFAQSILLPQGRQSA
;
A
#
# COMPACT_ATOMS: atom_id res chain seq x y z
N MET A 1 -1.87 23.80 -9.00
CA MET A 1 -1.46 22.43 -8.60
C MET A 1 -2.31 21.46 -9.40
N LYS A 2 -1.74 20.42 -10.01
CA LYS A 2 -2.51 19.50 -10.86
C LYS A 2 -3.02 18.30 -10.06
N GLY A 3 -4.29 17.97 -10.24
CA GLY A 3 -4.95 16.81 -9.62
C GLY A 3 -5.33 15.78 -10.68
N ARG A 4 -5.32 14.49 -10.30
CA ARG A 4 -5.81 13.42 -11.18
C ARG A 4 -6.91 12.65 -10.49
N LEU A 5 -8.11 12.66 -11.09
CA LEU A 5 -9.21 11.83 -10.63
C LEU A 5 -9.21 10.51 -11.41
N ALA A 6 -8.91 9.41 -10.71
CA ALA A 6 -8.97 8.07 -11.28
C ALA A 6 -10.18 7.34 -10.69
N ARG A 7 -11.17 7.03 -11.53
CA ARG A 7 -12.29 6.15 -11.19
C ARG A 7 -11.98 4.77 -11.78
N GLU A 8 -12.21 3.72 -11.01
CA GLU A 8 -11.99 2.34 -11.46
C GLU A 8 -12.79 2.07 -12.75
N GLY A 9 -12.09 1.67 -13.82
CA GLY A 9 -12.67 1.42 -15.14
C GLY A 9 -12.88 2.64 -16.04
N ALA A 10 -12.47 3.85 -15.64
CA ALA A 10 -12.57 5.06 -16.47
C ALA A 10 -11.20 5.70 -16.74
N ALA A 11 -11.10 6.42 -17.86
CA ALA A 11 -9.92 7.21 -18.18
C ALA A 11 -9.68 8.27 -17.09
N ALA A 12 -8.44 8.34 -16.59
CA ALA A 12 -8.08 9.30 -15.56
C ALA A 12 -8.11 10.72 -16.15
N ILE A 13 -8.85 11.61 -15.49
CA ILE A 13 -8.92 13.02 -15.91
C ILE A 13 -7.80 13.77 -15.18
N LEU A 14 -6.92 14.43 -15.94
CA LEU A 14 -5.87 15.31 -15.42
C LEU A 14 -6.33 16.76 -15.60
N CYS A 15 -6.65 17.42 -14.50
CA CYS A 15 -7.13 18.81 -14.47
C CYS A 15 -6.36 19.59 -13.40
N ASP A 16 -6.56 20.90 -13.37
CA ASP A 16 -6.14 21.67 -12.21
C ASP A 16 -7.02 21.32 -11.00
N LEU A 17 -6.43 21.38 -9.81
CA LEU A 17 -7.10 20.94 -8.58
C LEU A 17 -8.37 21.76 -8.32
N ASP A 18 -8.34 23.05 -8.62
CA ASP A 18 -9.47 23.97 -8.42
C ASP A 18 -10.67 23.57 -9.31
N GLU A 19 -10.41 23.19 -10.57
CA GLU A 19 -11.43 22.70 -11.50
C GLU A 19 -12.07 21.39 -11.02
N LEU A 20 -11.28 20.49 -10.42
CA LEU A 20 -11.80 19.24 -9.87
C LEU A 20 -12.69 19.48 -8.65
N VAL A 21 -12.35 20.47 -7.80
CA VAL A 21 -13.16 20.83 -6.64
C VAL A 21 -14.47 21.47 -7.07
N GLU A 22 -14.46 22.34 -8.08
CA GLU A 22 -15.70 22.92 -8.63
C GLU A 22 -16.62 21.86 -9.23
N MET A 23 -16.06 20.89 -9.96
CA MET A 23 -16.84 19.87 -10.66
C MET A 23 -17.34 18.73 -9.75
N HIS A 24 -16.57 18.36 -8.72
CA HIS A 24 -16.86 17.18 -7.89
C HIS A 24 -17.08 17.48 -6.40
N GLY A 25 -16.95 18.74 -5.98
CA GLY A 25 -17.01 19.14 -4.58
C GLY A 25 -15.72 18.79 -3.82
N PRO A 26 -15.77 18.75 -2.48
CA PRO A 26 -14.60 18.48 -1.64
C PRO A 26 -13.91 17.16 -2.02
N LEU A 27 -12.61 17.23 -2.30
CA LEU A 27 -11.82 16.08 -2.72
C LEU A 27 -11.08 15.45 -1.55
N VAL A 28 -11.18 14.12 -1.42
CA VAL A 28 -10.35 13.34 -0.49
C VAL A 28 -9.16 12.78 -1.26
N LEU A 29 -7.96 13.29 -0.97
CA LEU A 29 -6.73 12.78 -1.56
C LEU A 29 -6.30 11.51 -0.82
N SER A 30 -6.19 10.41 -1.57
CA SER A 30 -5.52 9.22 -1.06
C SER A 30 -4.02 9.32 -1.33
N PRO A 31 -3.15 8.84 -0.42
CA PRO A 31 -1.74 8.70 -0.72
C PRO A 31 -1.57 7.88 -2.00
N PRO A 32 -0.51 8.12 -2.80
CA PRO A 32 -0.16 7.22 -3.89
C PRO A 32 -0.13 5.80 -3.33
N ARG A 33 -0.96 4.90 -3.87
CA ARG A 33 -0.79 3.48 -3.57
C ARG A 33 0.62 3.16 -4.02
N LEU A 34 1.52 2.88 -3.07
CA LEU A 34 2.86 2.43 -3.38
C LEU A 34 2.68 1.24 -4.33
N THR A 35 3.08 1.40 -5.58
CA THR A 35 3.24 0.27 -6.49
C THR A 35 4.44 -0.51 -5.98
N VAL A 36 4.22 -1.37 -4.99
CA VAL A 36 5.22 -2.27 -4.42
C VAL A 36 5.42 -3.43 -5.41
N THR A 37 5.89 -3.11 -6.62
CA THR A 37 6.21 -4.11 -7.62
C THR A 37 7.58 -4.70 -7.28
N GLY A 38 7.57 -5.87 -6.64
CA GLY A 38 8.77 -6.68 -6.35
C GLY A 38 8.84 -7.13 -4.88
N GLY A 39 8.80 -6.20 -3.93
CA GLY A 39 9.00 -6.51 -2.51
C GLY A 39 7.91 -7.39 -1.89
N PHE A 40 6.66 -7.23 -2.33
CA PHE A 40 5.54 -8.01 -1.79
C PHE A 40 5.55 -9.48 -2.26
N ALA A 41 6.03 -9.74 -3.48
CA ALA A 41 6.17 -11.10 -4.00
C ALA A 41 7.22 -11.89 -3.19
N ALA A 42 8.39 -11.28 -2.94
CA ALA A 42 9.42 -11.89 -2.10
C ALA A 42 8.96 -12.16 -0.66
N ILE A 43 8.15 -11.27 -0.09
CA ILE A 43 7.54 -11.48 1.22
C ILE A 43 6.52 -12.62 1.17
N ALA A 44 5.65 -12.65 0.15
CA ALA A 44 4.66 -13.71 0.00
C ALA A 44 5.31 -15.09 -0.18
N ASP A 45 6.40 -15.17 -0.95
CA ASP A 45 7.18 -16.40 -1.11
C ASP A 45 7.79 -16.85 0.22
N THR A 46 8.35 -15.90 0.99
CA THR A 46 8.91 -16.18 2.32
C THR A 46 7.83 -16.63 3.31
N VAL A 47 6.67 -15.98 3.32
CA VAL A 47 5.52 -16.39 4.14
C VAL A 47 5.04 -17.79 3.76
N GLY A 48 4.93 -18.07 2.45
CA GLY A 48 4.51 -19.38 1.95
C GLY A 48 5.48 -20.50 2.36
N LEU A 49 6.79 -20.23 2.28
CA LEU A 49 7.82 -21.17 2.73
C LEU A 49 7.74 -21.43 4.23
N VAL A 50 7.69 -20.38 5.05
CA VAL A 50 7.61 -20.49 6.53
C VAL A 50 6.32 -21.17 6.98
N ALA A 51 5.19 -20.91 6.30
CA ALA A 51 3.91 -21.53 6.63
C ALA A 51 3.84 -23.01 6.23
N SER A 52 4.55 -23.40 5.17
CA SER A 52 4.57 -24.78 4.69
C SER A 52 5.46 -25.69 5.55
N ASP A 53 6.57 -25.15 6.06
CA ASP A 53 7.48 -25.88 6.94
C ASP A 53 8.07 -24.96 8.02
N PRO A 54 7.34 -24.73 9.12
CA PRO A 54 7.80 -23.85 10.19
C PRO A 54 8.96 -24.43 10.99
N GLU A 55 9.17 -25.75 10.97
CA GLU A 55 10.23 -26.42 11.74
C GLU A 55 11.61 -26.27 11.09
N THR A 56 11.65 -26.12 9.75
CA THR A 56 12.91 -25.89 9.00
C THR A 56 13.13 -24.43 8.61
N ALA A 57 12.16 -23.55 8.89
CA ALA A 57 12.28 -22.13 8.65
C ALA A 57 13.43 -21.51 9.47
N SER A 58 14.25 -20.68 8.83
CA SER A 58 15.30 -19.94 9.53
C SER A 58 14.72 -18.84 10.42
N ILE A 59 15.42 -18.51 11.50
CA ILE A 59 15.05 -17.43 12.43
C ILE A 59 14.86 -16.10 11.67
N GLU A 60 15.66 -15.85 10.64
CA GLU A 60 15.55 -14.63 9.83
C GLU A 60 14.26 -14.60 9.00
N GLN A 61 13.86 -15.73 8.40
CA GLN A 61 12.60 -15.83 7.67
C GLN A 61 11.40 -15.64 8.61
N ILE A 62 11.43 -16.25 9.79
CA ILE A 62 10.39 -16.08 10.81
C ILE A 62 10.29 -14.61 11.24
N ARG A 63 11.43 -13.94 11.43
CA ARG A 63 11.48 -12.51 11.79
C ARG A 63 10.88 -11.63 10.69
N GLN A 64 11.18 -11.91 9.42
CA GLN A 64 10.63 -11.16 8.29
C GLN A 64 9.10 -11.29 8.22
N VAL A 65 8.56 -12.49 8.42
CA VAL A 65 7.11 -12.73 8.49
C VAL A 65 6.49 -11.98 9.66
N ALA A 66 7.11 -11.99 10.84
CA ALA A 66 6.62 -11.29 12.02
C ALA A 66 6.59 -9.76 11.84
N VAL A 67 7.65 -9.17 11.27
CA VAL A 67 7.72 -7.73 10.98
C VAL A 67 6.64 -7.33 9.96
N PHE A 68 6.44 -8.15 8.93
CA PHE A 68 5.40 -7.91 7.94
C PHE A 68 3.99 -7.99 8.56
N ALA A 69 3.68 -9.03 9.34
CA ALA A 69 2.40 -9.16 10.02
C ALA A 69 2.14 -7.97 10.98
N GLN A 70 3.16 -7.53 11.71
CA GLN A 70 3.07 -6.34 12.56
C GLN A 70 2.80 -5.07 11.77
N SER A 71 3.36 -4.91 10.57
CA SER A 71 3.10 -3.74 9.72
C SER A 71 1.66 -3.65 9.20
N ILE A 72 0.95 -4.79 9.12
CA ILE A 72 -0.47 -4.86 8.77
C ILE A 72 -1.33 -4.52 9.99
N LEU A 73 -0.95 -5.05 11.16
CA LEU A 73 -1.76 -4.97 12.38
C LEU A 73 -1.56 -3.66 13.16
N LEU A 74 -0.37 -3.07 13.08
CA LEU A 74 -0.09 -1.81 13.74
C LEU A 74 -0.59 -0.68 12.84
N PRO A 75 -1.52 0.17 13.31
CA PRO A 75 -1.84 1.39 12.61
C PRO A 75 -0.53 2.16 12.48
N GLN A 76 -0.09 2.44 11.25
CA GLN A 76 1.02 3.35 11.02
C GLN A 76 0.60 4.66 11.68
N GLY A 77 1.22 4.95 12.83
CA GLY A 77 0.93 6.13 13.60
C GLY A 77 0.96 7.31 12.65
N ARG A 78 -0.21 7.92 12.45
CA ARG A 78 -0.37 9.19 11.77
C ARG A 78 0.51 10.16 12.56
N GLN A 79 1.76 10.31 12.17
CA GLN A 79 2.63 11.38 12.64
C GLN A 79 2.04 12.65 12.04
N SER A 80 1.05 13.20 12.75
CA SER A 80 0.59 14.56 12.56
C SER A 80 1.68 15.44 13.14
N ALA A 81 2.52 15.97 12.25
CA ALA A 81 3.17 17.24 12.49
C ALA A 81 2.18 18.36 12.18
#